data_AF-A0AAU7PWJ1-F1
#
_entry.id   AF-A0AAU7PWJ1-F1
#
_cell.length_a   1.000
_cell.length_b   1.000
_cell.length_c   1.000
_cell.angle_alpha   90.00
_cell.angle_beta   90.00
_cell.angle_gamma   90.00
#
_symmetry.space_group_name_H-M   'P 1'
#
loop_
_entity.id
_entity.type
_entity.pdbx_description
1 polymer ?
#
loop_
_entity_poly.entity_id
_entity_poly.type
_entity_poly.pdbx_seq_one_letter_code
_entity_poly.pdbx_strand_id
1 'polypeptide(L)'
;MNKKELFDALDEFSQNLLVTLAEVEAIKKNLKSVVEENVALRLENDKLRERLGQVEHAAAPKTKRNRDNLRKLYEDGFHVCTDFYGQRRENDAECMFCDELLFRE
;
A
#
# COMPACT_ATOMS: atom_id res chain seq x y z
N MET A 1 -8.44 -34.21 57.55
CA MET A 1 -8.87 -32.82 57.36
C MET A 1 -10.00 -32.53 58.34
N ASN A 2 -9.82 -31.53 59.19
CA ASN A 2 -10.87 -31.04 60.07
C ASN A 2 -11.90 -30.25 59.24
N LYS A 3 -13.19 -30.26 59.62
CA LYS A 3 -14.23 -29.47 58.94
C LYS A 3 -13.82 -28.01 58.76
N LYS A 4 -13.13 -27.43 59.75
CA LYS A 4 -12.64 -26.06 59.70
C LYS A 4 -11.64 -25.83 58.55
N GLU A 5 -10.67 -26.73 58.38
CA GLU A 5 -9.68 -26.64 57.30
C GLU A 5 -10.32 -26.70 55.90
N LEU A 6 -11.40 -27.47 55.75
CA LEU A 6 -12.14 -27.54 54.48
C LEU A 6 -12.91 -26.24 54.18
N PHE A 7 -13.48 -25.60 55.21
CA PHE A 7 -14.13 -24.29 55.04
C PHE A 7 -13.12 -23.20 54.74
N ASP A 8 -11.99 -23.17 55.44
CA ASP A 8 -10.92 -22.19 55.19
C ASP A 8 -10.36 -22.33 53.76
N ALA A 9 -10.14 -23.56 53.28
CA ALA A 9 -9.69 -23.81 51.91
C ALA A 9 -10.74 -23.43 50.84
N LEU A 10 -12.04 -23.61 51.15
CA LEU A 10 -13.12 -23.21 50.25
C LEU A 10 -13.24 -21.69 50.17
N ASP A 11 -13.07 -20.98 51.29
CA ASP A 11 -13.08 -19.52 51.33
C ASP A 11 -11.88 -18.94 50.56
N GLU A 12 -10.69 -19.52 50.73
CA GLU A 12 -9.49 -19.14 49.96
C GLU A 12 -9.69 -19.36 48.46
N PHE A 13 -10.24 -20.50 48.06
CA PHE A 13 -10.55 -20.78 46.67
C PHE A 13 -11.58 -19.79 46.09
N SER A 14 -12.61 -19.46 46.86
CA SER A 14 -13.62 -18.47 46.49
C SER A 14 -13.00 -17.08 46.27
N GLN A 15 -12.09 -16.65 47.14
CA GLN A 15 -11.36 -15.39 46.97
C GLN A 15 -10.47 -15.40 45.73
N ASN A 16 -9.75 -16.50 45.49
CA ASN A 16 -8.92 -16.65 44.29
C ASN A 16 -9.76 -16.61 43.00
N LEU A 17 -10.96 -17.19 43.00
CA LEU A 17 -11.90 -17.08 41.88
C LEU A 17 -12.33 -15.63 41.61
N LEU A 18 -12.60 -14.86 42.67
CA LEU A 18 -12.97 -13.45 42.53
C LEU A 18 -11.82 -12.60 41.97
N VAL A 19 -10.59 -12.85 42.42
CA VAL A 19 -9.38 -12.18 41.88
C VAL A 19 -9.19 -12.54 40.42
N THR A 20 -9.27 -13.83 40.07
CA THR A 20 -9.12 -14.31 38.69
C THR A 20 -10.19 -13.68 37.79
N LEU A 21 -11.43 -13.55 38.26
CA LEU A 21 -12.49 -12.88 37.50
C LEU A 21 -12.17 -11.40 37.24
N ALA A 22 -11.64 -10.69 38.24
CA ALA A 22 -11.23 -9.30 38.08
C ALA A 22 -10.08 -9.15 37.06
N GLU A 23 -9.11 -10.06 37.07
CA GLU A 23 -8.03 -10.11 36.08
C GLU A 23 -8.55 -10.35 34.67
N VAL A 24 -9.51 -11.27 34.49
CA VAL A 24 -10.14 -11.54 33.19
C VAL A 24 -10.86 -10.29 32.65
N GLU A 25 -11.59 -9.57 33.48
CA GLU A 25 -12.24 -8.31 33.06
C GLU A 25 -11.22 -7.22 32.70
N ALA A 26 -10.09 -7.15 33.41
CA ALA A 26 -9.01 -6.22 33.06
C ALA A 26 -8.37 -6.58 31.71
N ILE A 27 -8.10 -7.86 31.46
CA ILE A 27 -7.58 -8.36 30.18
C ILE A 27 -8.55 -8.04 29.05
N LYS A 28 -9.84 -8.29 29.23
CA LYS A 28 -10.89 -7.98 28.25
C LYS A 28 -10.94 -6.49 27.91
N LYS A 29 -10.79 -5.60 28.90
CA LYS A 29 -10.72 -4.16 28.67
C LYS A 29 -9.48 -3.78 27.84
N ASN A 30 -8.32 -4.33 28.17
CA ASN A 30 -7.09 -4.08 27.42
C ASN A 30 -7.18 -4.62 25.98
N LEU A 31 -7.72 -5.83 25.81
CA LEU A 31 -7.92 -6.43 24.49
C LEU A 31 -8.83 -5.56 23.61
N LYS A 32 -9.93 -5.04 24.19
CA LYS A 32 -10.81 -4.11 23.47
C LYS A 32 -10.05 -2.89 22.95
N SER A 33 -9.23 -2.26 23.80
CA SER A 33 -8.40 -1.11 23.40
C SER A 33 -7.45 -1.45 22.25
N VAL A 34 -6.76 -2.59 22.34
CA VAL A 34 -5.81 -3.04 21.30
C VAL A 34 -6.54 -3.34 19.98
N VAL A 35 -7.73 -3.93 20.03
CA VAL A 35 -8.53 -4.20 18.82
C VAL A 35 -8.99 -2.91 18.17
N GLU A 36 -9.47 -1.94 18.95
CA GLU A 36 -9.89 -0.62 18.44
C GLU A 36 -8.73 0.12 17.75
N GLU A 37 -7.55 0.13 18.38
CA GLU A 37 -6.34 0.71 17.79
C GLU A 37 -5.92 -0.04 16.51
N ASN A 38 -5.99 -1.37 16.50
CA ASN A 38 -5.63 -2.15 15.30
C ASN A 38 -6.56 -1.84 14.12
N VAL A 39 -7.86 -1.67 14.36
CA VAL A 39 -8.82 -1.29 13.32
C VAL A 39 -8.51 0.11 12.78
N ALA A 40 -8.22 1.07 13.66
CA ALA A 40 -7.85 2.42 13.25
C ALA A 40 -6.57 2.43 12.39
N LEU A 41 -5.54 1.70 12.81
CA LEU A 41 -4.29 1.58 12.08
C LEU A 41 -4.45 0.90 10.71
N ARG A 42 -5.31 -0.12 10.62
CA ARG A 42 -5.62 -0.77 9.32
C ARG A 42 -6.27 0.21 8.35
N LEU A 43 -7.26 0.98 8.82
CA LEU A 43 -7.93 1.98 8.00
C LEU A 43 -6.95 3.08 7.51
N GLU A 44 -6.06 3.54 8.40
CA GLU A 44 -5.03 4.50 8.02
C GLU A 44 -4.05 3.92 7.01
N ASN A 45 -3.61 2.66 7.20
CA ASN A 45 -2.72 1.99 6.25
C ASN A 45 -3.35 1.87 4.86
N ASP A 46 -4.62 1.49 4.78
CA ASP A 46 -5.35 1.39 3.51
C ASP A 46 -5.43 2.75 2.81
N LYS A 47 -5.74 3.82 3.56
CA LYS A 47 -5.77 5.19 3.02
C LYS A 47 -4.40 5.67 2.55
N LEU A 48 -3.33 5.31 3.27
CA LEU A 48 -1.96 5.64 2.86
C LEU A 48 -1.56 4.92 1.58
N ARG A 49 -1.94 3.65 1.43
CA ARG A 49 -1.71 2.88 0.19
C ARG A 49 -2.46 3.47 -0.99
N GLU A 50 -3.72 3.88 -0.80
CA GLU A 50 -4.50 4.55 -1.85
C GLU A 50 -3.81 5.85 -2.31
N ARG A 51 -3.39 6.70 -1.36
CA ARG A 51 -2.66 7.94 -1.67
C ARG A 51 -1.33 7.66 -2.35
N LEU A 52 -0.61 6.62 -1.92
CA LEU A 52 0.66 6.24 -2.55
C LEU A 52 0.43 5.81 -4.00
N GLY A 53 -0.59 4.98 -4.28
CA GLY A 53 -0.95 4.60 -5.65
C GLY A 53 -1.32 5.80 -6.52
N GLN A 54 -2.03 6.79 -5.98
CA GLN A 54 -2.31 8.05 -6.68
C GLN A 54 -1.03 8.84 -6.99
N VAL A 55 -0.10 8.93 -6.03
CA VAL A 55 1.20 9.58 -6.24
C VAL A 55 2.03 8.82 -7.26
N GLU A 56 2.09 7.50 -7.22
CA GLU A 56 2.80 6.67 -8.21
C GLU A 56 2.19 6.82 -9.62
N HIS A 57 0.86 6.89 -9.73
CA HIS A 57 0.20 7.18 -11.01
C HIS A 57 0.43 8.62 -11.50
N ALA A 58 0.52 9.59 -10.59
CA ALA A 58 0.84 10.99 -10.93
C ALA A 58 2.33 11.22 -11.19
N ALA A 59 3.20 10.41 -10.57
CA ALA A 59 4.66 10.39 -10.70
C ALA A 59 5.14 9.44 -11.80
N ALA A 60 4.23 8.68 -12.45
CA ALA A 60 4.48 8.09 -13.75
C ALA A 60 5.11 9.21 -14.61
N PRO A 61 6.37 9.06 -15.04
CA PRO A 61 7.14 10.21 -15.46
C PRO A 61 6.40 10.89 -16.61
N LYS A 62 6.17 12.22 -16.52
CA LYS A 62 5.70 12.99 -17.69
C LYS A 62 6.58 12.71 -18.92
N THR A 63 7.84 12.34 -18.70
CA THR A 63 8.77 11.83 -19.70
C THR A 63 8.39 10.47 -20.30
N LYS A 64 7.86 9.49 -19.55
CA LYS A 64 7.32 8.23 -20.12
C LYS A 64 6.09 8.51 -20.98
N ARG A 65 5.12 9.28 -20.47
CA ARG A 65 3.93 9.66 -21.24
C ARG A 65 4.28 10.46 -22.50
N ASN A 66 5.25 11.36 -22.44
CA ASN A 66 5.74 12.10 -23.60
C ASN A 66 6.48 11.19 -24.59
N ARG A 67 7.30 10.24 -24.13
CA ARG A 67 7.96 9.24 -24.99
C ARG A 67 6.95 8.32 -25.67
N ASP A 68 5.92 7.88 -24.97
CA ASP A 68 4.85 7.04 -25.54
C ASP A 68 4.08 7.79 -26.63
N ASN A 69 3.82 9.09 -26.44
CA ASN A 69 3.19 9.93 -27.45
C ASN A 69 4.09 10.13 -28.69
N LEU A 70 5.39 10.36 -28.49
CA LEU A 70 6.35 10.47 -29.61
C LEU A 70 6.50 9.14 -30.35
N ARG A 71 6.47 8.01 -29.64
CA ARG A 71 6.52 6.68 -30.25
C ARG A 71 5.32 6.43 -31.18
N LYS A 72 4.11 6.79 -30.74
CA LYS A 72 2.91 6.70 -31.59
C LYS A 72 3.03 7.54 -32.86
N LEU A 73 3.50 8.79 -32.74
CA LEU A 73 3.68 9.67 -33.90
C LEU A 73 4.72 9.11 -34.89
N TYR A 74 5.76 8.45 -34.39
CA TYR A 74 6.72 7.73 -35.23
C TYR A 74 6.10 6.53 -35.94
N GLU A 75 5.34 5.70 -35.22
CA GLU A 75 4.60 4.55 -35.77
C GLU A 75 3.57 4.97 -36.84
N ASP A 76 2.96 6.14 -36.69
CA ASP A 76 2.04 6.75 -37.66
C ASP A 76 2.75 7.29 -38.93
N GLY A 77 4.07 7.15 -39.01
CA GLY A 77 4.86 7.49 -40.20
C GLY A 77 5.39 8.92 -40.21
N PHE A 78 5.53 9.58 -39.06
CA PHE A 78 6.08 10.94 -38.96
C PHE A 78 7.44 10.97 -38.27
N HIS A 79 8.28 11.95 -38.63
CA HIS A 79 9.53 12.19 -37.94
C HIS A 79 9.31 12.84 -36.57
N VAL A 80 10.07 12.36 -35.57
CA VAL A 80 10.09 12.92 -34.21
C VAL A 80 11.45 13.52 -33.83
N CYS A 81 12.44 13.44 -34.73
CA CYS A 81 13.73 14.12 -34.58
C CYS A 81 13.60 15.63 -34.78
N THR A 82 14.57 16.38 -34.27
CA THR A 82 14.57 17.85 -34.34
C THR A 82 14.59 18.39 -35.77
N ASP A 83 15.24 17.67 -36.69
CA ASP A 83 15.49 18.15 -38.05
C ASP A 83 14.23 18.11 -38.94
N PHE A 84 13.36 17.12 -38.74
CA PHE A 84 12.21 16.85 -39.61
C PHE A 84 10.89 16.74 -38.83
N TYR A 85 10.83 17.21 -37.58
CA TYR A 85 9.69 17.01 -36.69
C TYR A 85 8.33 17.27 -37.37
N GLY A 86 7.46 16.25 -37.35
CA GLY A 86 6.11 16.30 -37.90
C GLY A 86 6.00 16.14 -39.42
N GLN A 87 7.11 15.98 -40.15
CA GLN A 87 7.09 15.63 -41.57
C GLN A 87 6.85 14.12 -41.76
N ARG A 88 6.21 13.74 -42.87
CA ARG A 88 5.93 12.34 -43.18
C ARG A 88 7.19 11.64 -43.68
N ARG A 89 7.47 10.43 -43.16
CA ARG A 89 8.57 9.59 -43.61
C ARG A 89 8.26 9.05 -45.00
N GLU A 90 9.19 9.23 -45.93
CA GLU A 90 9.04 8.68 -47.28
C GLU A 90 9.10 7.15 -47.22
N ASN A 91 8.06 6.48 -47.72
CA ASN A 91 7.94 5.01 -47.75
C ASN A 91 8.13 4.32 -46.37
N ASP A 92 7.74 4.99 -45.29
CA ASP A 92 7.90 4.50 -43.91
C ASP A 92 9.37 4.14 -43.56
N ALA A 93 10.33 4.79 -44.21
CA ALA A 93 11.75 4.56 -43.98
C ALA A 93 12.15 4.79 -42.51
N GLU A 94 13.05 3.95 -42.01
CA GLU A 94 13.63 4.09 -40.68
C GLU A 94 14.50 5.36 -40.61
N CYS A 95 14.37 6.10 -39.52
CA CYS A 95 15.14 7.33 -39.30
C CYS A 95 16.00 7.16 -38.07
N MET A 96 17.31 6.99 -38.28
CA MET A 96 18.29 6.75 -37.21
C MET A 96 18.21 7.79 -36.08
N PHE A 97 17.94 9.06 -36.40
CA PHE A 97 17.79 10.12 -35.40
C PHE A 97 16.51 9.99 -34.56
N CYS A 98 15.42 9.50 -35.17
CA CYS A 98 14.19 9.19 -34.43
C CYS A 98 14.41 7.98 -33.51
N ASP A 99 15.14 6.96 -34.00
CA ASP A 99 15.45 5.76 -33.21
C ASP A 99 16.37 6.08 -32.03
N GLU A 100 17.39 6.91 -32.24
CA GLU A 100 18.26 7.39 -31.15
C GLU A 100 17.46 8.15 -30.09
N LEU A 101 16.49 8.98 -30.50
CA LEU A 101 15.61 9.68 -29.57
C LEU A 101 14.69 8.73 -28.77
N LEU A 102 14.16 7.68 -29.42
CA LEU A 102 13.12 6.80 -28.87
C LEU A 102 13.63 5.55 -28.14
N PHE A 103 14.86 5.11 -28.40
CA PHE A 103 15.37 3.82 -27.91
C PHE A 103 16.72 3.89 -27.19
N ARG A 104 17.33 5.07 -27.07
CA ARG A 104 18.50 5.25 -26.21
C ARG A 104 18.10 5.09 -24.73
N GLU A 105 18.87 4.26 -24.01
CA GLU A 105 18.78 4.07 -22.55
C GLU A 105 19.21 5.32 -21.76
#